data_AF-A0A7Y3FAH9-F1
#
_entry.id   AF-A0A7Y3FAH9-F1
#
_cell.length_a   1.000
_cell.length_b   1.000
_cell.length_c   1.000
_cell.angle_alpha   90.00
_cell.angle_beta   90.00
_cell.angle_gamma   90.00
#
_symmetry.space_group_name_H-M   'P 1'
#
loop_
_entity.id
_entity.type
_entity.pdbx_description
1 polymer ?
#
loop_
_entity_poly.entity_id
_entity_poly.type
_entity_poly.pdbx_seq_one_letter_code
_entity_poly.pdbx_strand_id
1 'polypeptide(L)'
;MIRHLIILAQILFVSVLNGQMSTESFTKDIDQLYTLIENKHVAPYWNTSKENLLVVIQNAKRNIQDKEICDESCYVEIFKVVSALNESHSYISAKSRYELFGYLPMTNKWFEDGLFIVKTSSEYQEILGHNIVSVNGIDIEIVIEKLKQVIPHTNSSRIKKYIGSYLHLPGMLYGLGISENPSEAMFVFEKNGIQIERTIKKLSPEDEENTTFKTIPSADSYFQRNVNDYYWFDYNSEQKLVYFQYNRIGNMKSESSTAFADRLWATVDSVDIDKFVLDLRYNGGGSFPYSLKFIQGIIDRPKINKRGKLFIITGYDTFSAAITMVNQLEQRTQAII
;
A
#
# COMPACT_ATOMS: atom_id res chain seq x y z
N MET A 1 32.70 9.58 1.71
CA MET A 1 31.35 10.08 1.36
C MET A 1 30.80 9.13 0.30
N ILE A 2 29.84 8.24 0.52
CA ILE A 2 28.70 8.15 1.42
C ILE A 2 28.68 6.70 1.96
N ARG A 3 28.83 6.53 3.28
CA ARG A 3 28.54 5.28 3.98
C ARG A 3 27.44 5.64 4.95
N HIS A 4 26.25 5.08 4.76
CA HIS A 4 25.27 4.68 5.78
C HIS A 4 23.97 4.29 5.06
N LEU A 5 23.90 3.01 4.67
CA LEU A 5 22.63 2.36 4.36
C LEU A 5 22.24 1.57 5.61
N ILE A 6 21.50 2.19 6.52
CA ILE A 6 20.87 1.51 7.65
C ILE A 6 19.37 1.76 7.50
N ILE A 7 18.70 0.87 6.77
CA ILE A 7 17.23 0.79 6.74
C ILE A 7 16.84 -0.07 7.93
N LEU A 8 16.65 0.55 9.09
CA LEU A 8 16.01 -0.07 10.25
C LEU A 8 14.56 0.42 10.25
N ALA A 9 13.67 -0.40 9.70
CA ALA A 9 12.24 -0.23 9.86
C ALA A 9 11.90 -0.43 11.33
N GLN A 10 11.75 0.67 12.07
CA GLN A 10 11.21 0.59 13.41
C GLN A 10 9.69 0.67 13.33
N ILE A 11 9.07 -0.48 13.56
CA ILE A 11 7.63 -0.58 13.73
C ILE A 11 7.31 0.02 15.09
N LEU A 12 6.72 1.21 15.10
CA LEU A 12 6.07 1.74 16.29
C LEU A 12 4.76 0.97 16.49
N PHE A 13 4.81 -0.03 17.37
CA PHE A 13 3.61 -0.73 17.84
C PHE A 13 2.94 0.11 18.93
N VAL A 14 1.88 0.82 18.56
CA VAL A 14 0.94 1.38 19.55
C VAL A 14 -0.16 0.34 19.74
N SER A 15 -0.14 -0.36 20.87
CA SER A 15 -1.23 -1.24 21.28
C SER A 15 -2.34 -0.39 21.89
N VAL A 16 -3.50 -0.33 21.21
CA VAL A 16 -4.68 0.33 21.78
C VAL A 16 -5.41 -0.69 22.66
N LEU A 17 -5.50 -0.42 23.96
CA LEU A 17 -6.28 -1.22 24.91
C LEU A 17 -7.78 -0.91 24.74
N ASN A 18 -8.60 -1.95 24.70
CA ASN A 18 -10.07 -1.90 24.57
C ASN A 18 -10.74 -1.38 25.85
N GLY A 19 -10.65 -0.07 26.07
CA GLY A 19 -11.46 0.70 27.02
C GLY A 19 -11.65 2.11 26.48
N GLN A 20 -12.82 2.73 26.70
CA GLN A 20 -13.05 4.13 26.35
C GLN A 20 -11.99 5.00 27.04
N MET A 21 -11.10 5.60 26.26
CA MET A 21 -9.96 6.36 26.76
C MET A 21 -10.38 7.82 27.01
N SER A 22 -10.01 8.37 28.16
CA SER A 22 -10.22 9.80 28.41
C SER A 22 -9.31 10.65 27.54
N THR A 23 -9.75 11.86 27.22
CA THR A 23 -8.95 12.84 26.46
C THR A 23 -7.61 13.17 27.13
N GLU A 24 -7.56 13.17 28.47
CA GLU A 24 -6.31 13.36 29.22
C GLU A 24 -5.31 12.24 28.92
N SER A 25 -5.75 10.98 28.95
CA SER A 25 -4.92 9.82 28.62
C SER A 25 -4.48 9.85 27.15
N PHE A 26 -5.39 10.20 26.24
CA PHE A 26 -5.07 10.32 24.81
C PHE A 26 -4.04 11.43 24.54
N THR A 27 -4.12 12.55 25.26
CA THR A 27 -3.13 13.64 25.17
C THR A 27 -1.74 13.16 25.60
N LYS A 28 -1.66 12.33 26.65
CA LYS A 28 -0.41 11.70 27.09
C LYS A 28 0.14 10.73 26.03
N ASP A 29 -0.73 9.99 25.33
CA ASP A 29 -0.31 9.11 24.23
C ASP A 29 0.29 9.90 23.06
N ILE A 30 -0.27 11.07 22.71
CA ILE A 30 0.32 11.97 21.71
C ILE A 30 1.73 12.41 22.15
N ASP A 31 1.93 12.74 23.42
CA ASP A 31 3.26 13.10 23.96
C ASP A 31 4.25 11.95 23.94
N GLN A 32 3.78 10.74 24.26
CA GLN A 32 4.60 9.53 24.17
C GLN A 32 4.97 9.23 22.71
N LEU A 33 4.04 9.36 21.76
CA LEU A 33 4.32 9.21 20.34
C LEU A 33 5.42 10.18 19.89
N TYR A 34 5.32 11.46 20.26
CA TYR A 34 6.35 12.44 19.95
C TYR A 34 7.71 12.06 20.56
N THR A 35 7.71 11.63 21.83
CA THR A 35 8.93 11.16 22.51
C THR A 35 9.56 9.96 21.79
N LEU A 36 8.74 9.05 21.29
CA LEU A 36 9.20 7.90 20.51
C LEU A 36 9.77 8.34 19.15
N ILE A 37 9.10 9.26 18.45
CA ILE A 37 9.60 9.83 17.20
C ILE A 37 10.99 10.46 17.41
N GLU A 38 11.16 11.29 18.44
CA GLU A 38 12.43 11.96 18.75
C GLU A 38 13.58 10.98 19.07
N ASN A 39 13.28 9.93 19.85
CA ASN A 39 14.32 9.08 20.43
C ASN A 39 14.59 7.78 19.66
N LYS A 40 13.67 7.37 18.79
CA LYS A 40 13.70 6.04 18.14
C LYS A 40 13.72 6.13 16.62
N HIS A 41 13.05 7.11 16.03
CA HIS A 41 13.01 7.24 14.58
C HIS A 41 14.40 7.62 14.02
N VAL A 42 14.82 6.97 12.94
CA VAL A 42 16.18 7.11 12.39
C VAL A 42 16.44 8.52 11.81
N ALA A 43 15.44 9.10 11.15
CA ALA A 43 15.54 10.44 10.55
C ALA A 43 14.16 11.13 10.45
N PRO A 44 13.53 11.53 11.59
CA PRO A 44 12.14 12.00 11.60
C PRO A 44 11.94 13.32 10.85
N TYR A 45 13.03 14.06 10.61
CA TYR A 45 13.03 15.38 9.97
C TYR A 45 13.64 15.36 8.56
N TRP A 46 13.67 14.20 7.91
CA TRP A 46 14.21 14.10 6.55
C TRP A 46 13.30 14.79 5.52
N ASN A 47 11.97 14.65 5.67
CA ASN A 47 10.97 15.17 4.74
C ASN A 47 10.01 16.20 5.37
N THR A 48 10.25 16.61 6.60
CA THR A 48 9.48 17.61 7.36
C THR A 48 10.38 18.33 8.36
N SER A 49 9.92 19.45 8.92
CA SER A 49 10.63 20.14 10.00
C SER A 49 10.06 19.78 11.38
N LYS A 50 10.88 19.96 12.42
CA LYS A 50 10.46 19.78 13.81
C LYS A 50 9.33 20.73 14.18
N GLU A 51 9.42 21.97 13.72
CA GLU A 51 8.40 23.00 13.93
C GLU A 51 7.06 22.59 13.32
N ASN A 52 7.07 22.07 12.10
CA ASN A 52 5.85 21.59 11.43
C ASN A 52 5.22 20.43 12.21
N LEU A 53 6.02 19.45 12.66
CA LEU A 53 5.52 18.33 13.44
C LEU A 53 4.91 18.80 14.78
N LEU A 54 5.55 19.75 15.46
CA LEU A 54 5.05 20.33 16.70
C LEU A 54 3.72 21.07 16.50
N VAL A 55 3.56 21.79 15.38
CA VAL A 55 2.27 22.43 15.03
C VAL A 55 1.18 21.37 14.84
N VAL A 56 1.48 20.27 14.13
CA VAL A 56 0.51 19.17 13.95
C VAL A 56 0.13 18.55 15.29
N ILE A 57 1.09 18.31 16.19
CA ILE A 57 0.85 17.78 17.53
C ILE A 57 -0.02 18.74 18.37
N GLN A 58 0.27 20.04 18.32
CA GLN A 58 -0.53 21.04 19.04
C GLN A 58 -1.95 21.10 18.51
N ASN A 59 -2.14 21.03 17.19
CA ASN A 59 -3.46 20.99 16.58
C ASN A 59 -4.20 19.69 16.95
N ALA A 60 -3.52 18.55 16.94
CA ALA A 60 -4.07 17.26 17.39
C ALA A 60 -4.64 17.35 18.80
N LYS A 61 -3.88 17.90 19.75
CA LYS A 61 -4.32 18.12 21.13
C LYS A 61 -5.50 19.10 21.24
N ARG A 62 -5.46 20.20 20.48
CA ARG A 62 -6.54 21.19 20.45
C ARG A 62 -7.84 20.60 19.91
N ASN A 63 -7.77 19.78 18.86
CA ASN A 63 -8.94 19.20 18.20
C ASN A 63 -9.72 18.23 19.10
N ILE A 64 -9.06 17.64 20.11
CA ILE A 64 -9.69 16.69 21.03
C ILE A 64 -10.04 17.30 22.39
N GLN A 65 -9.62 18.55 22.68
CA GLN A 65 -9.65 19.13 24.02
C GLN A 65 -11.05 19.22 24.65
N ASP A 66 -12.08 19.39 23.81
CA ASP A 66 -13.47 19.59 24.25
C ASP A 66 -14.22 18.26 24.41
N LYS A 67 -13.56 17.12 24.18
CA LYS A 67 -14.12 15.78 24.36
C LYS A 67 -13.82 15.28 25.77
N GLU A 68 -14.78 14.58 26.38
CA GLU A 68 -14.55 13.86 27.64
C GLU A 68 -13.96 12.47 27.37
N ILE A 69 -14.51 11.78 26.37
CA ILE A 69 -14.13 10.43 25.94
C ILE A 69 -13.69 10.48 24.48
N CYS A 70 -12.60 9.79 24.19
CA CYS A 70 -12.09 9.68 22.83
C CYS A 70 -12.86 8.66 21.99
N ASP A 71 -13.21 9.11 20.78
CA ASP A 71 -13.83 8.35 19.72
C ASP A 71 -12.88 8.26 18.50
N GLU A 72 -13.38 7.83 17.34
CA GLU A 72 -12.61 7.70 16.10
C GLU A 72 -11.95 9.02 15.67
N SER A 73 -12.55 10.17 15.97
CA SER A 73 -11.94 11.46 15.64
C SER A 73 -10.69 11.77 16.46
N CYS A 74 -10.57 11.28 17.69
CA CYS A 74 -9.30 11.34 18.42
C CYS A 74 -8.24 10.51 17.72
N TYR A 75 -8.55 9.25 17.38
CA TYR A 75 -7.60 8.34 16.75
C TYR A 75 -7.07 8.88 15.42
N VAL A 76 -7.92 9.56 14.63
CA VAL A 76 -7.51 10.26 13.40
C VAL A 76 -6.37 11.26 13.64
N GLU A 77 -6.32 11.94 14.78
CA GLU A 77 -5.25 12.89 15.08
C GLU A 77 -3.88 12.22 15.25
N ILE A 78 -3.82 11.00 15.80
CA ILE A 78 -2.58 10.20 15.82
C ILE A 78 -2.12 9.89 14.39
N PHE A 79 -3.05 9.54 13.50
CA PHE A 79 -2.72 9.28 12.10
C PHE A 79 -2.19 10.52 11.40
N LYS A 80 -2.75 11.70 11.68
CA LYS A 80 -2.23 12.98 11.16
C LYS A 80 -0.80 13.25 11.65
N VAL A 81 -0.49 13.00 12.92
CA VAL A 81 0.86 13.16 13.47
C VAL A 81 1.86 12.23 12.77
N VAL A 82 1.52 10.95 12.60
CA VAL A 82 2.40 9.99 11.89
C VAL A 82 2.56 10.38 10.42
N SER A 83 1.49 10.79 9.75
CA SER A 83 1.51 11.21 8.35
C SER A 83 2.33 12.49 8.13
N ALA A 84 2.40 13.38 9.12
CA ALA A 84 3.17 14.62 9.06
C ALA A 84 4.70 14.43 8.99
N LEU A 85 5.19 13.22 9.27
CA LEU A 85 6.58 12.83 9.01
C LEU A 85 6.92 12.81 7.51
N ASN A 86 5.90 12.72 6.64
CA ASN A 86 6.04 12.66 5.19
C ASN A 86 7.02 11.53 4.78
N GLU A 87 6.84 10.37 5.39
CA GLU A 87 7.73 9.21 5.30
C GLU A 87 6.85 7.94 5.15
N SER A 88 7.23 7.02 4.27
CA SER A 88 6.37 5.89 3.84
C SER A 88 6.58 4.60 4.64
N HIS A 89 7.62 4.51 5.47
CA HIS A 89 7.99 3.38 6.32
C HIS A 89 7.55 3.55 7.79
N SER A 90 7.10 4.74 8.17
CA SER A 90 6.45 5.05 9.45
C SER A 90 4.94 5.02 9.29
N TYR A 91 4.31 3.92 9.69
CA TYR A 91 2.87 3.72 9.48
C TYR A 91 2.22 2.97 10.62
N ILE A 92 0.89 3.13 10.71
CA ILE A 92 0.04 2.38 11.62
C ILE A 92 -0.43 1.11 10.91
N SER A 93 -0.33 -0.03 11.60
CA SER A 93 -0.56 -1.34 11.00
C SER A 93 -2.00 -1.50 10.49
N ALA A 94 -2.21 -2.32 9.45
CA ALA A 94 -3.55 -2.59 8.95
C ALA A 94 -4.47 -3.21 10.01
N LYS A 95 -3.92 -4.09 10.87
CA LYS A 95 -4.64 -4.67 12.01
C LYS A 95 -5.16 -3.58 12.95
N SER A 96 -4.28 -2.67 13.37
CA SER A 96 -4.66 -1.55 14.25
C SER A 96 -5.70 -0.63 13.58
N ARG A 97 -5.60 -0.40 12.27
CA ARG A 97 -6.63 0.36 11.53
C ARG A 97 -8.00 -0.30 11.59
N TYR A 98 -8.08 -1.60 11.36
CA TYR A 98 -9.35 -2.33 11.39
C TYR A 98 -9.93 -2.43 12.80
N GLU A 99 -9.09 -2.62 13.82
CA GLU A 99 -9.51 -2.61 15.23
C GLU A 99 -10.10 -1.25 15.64
N LEU A 100 -9.51 -0.14 15.17
CA LEU A 100 -9.94 1.21 15.53
C LEU A 100 -11.15 1.72 14.75
N PHE A 101 -11.23 1.42 13.45
CA PHE A 101 -12.18 2.09 12.56
C PHE A 101 -13.19 1.14 11.93
N GLY A 102 -13.07 -0.17 12.17
CA GLY A 102 -13.81 -1.20 11.44
C GLY A 102 -13.45 -1.22 9.96
N TYR A 103 -14.19 -2.00 9.18
CA TYR A 103 -14.03 -2.03 7.74
C TYR A 103 -15.37 -2.28 7.03
N LEU A 104 -15.55 -1.64 5.89
CA LEU A 104 -16.65 -1.88 4.97
C LEU A 104 -16.31 -3.10 4.08
N PRO A 105 -17.28 -3.97 3.75
CA PRO A 105 -17.08 -5.17 2.94
C PRO A 105 -16.87 -4.86 1.45
N MET A 106 -15.91 -3.98 1.14
CA MET A 106 -15.52 -3.64 -0.22
C MET A 106 -14.02 -3.41 -0.31
N THR A 107 -13.49 -3.64 -1.49
CA THR A 107 -12.11 -3.34 -1.87
C THR A 107 -12.14 -2.65 -3.21
N ASN A 108 -11.50 -1.49 -3.27
CA ASN A 108 -11.32 -0.70 -4.47
C ASN A 108 -9.87 -0.71 -4.94
N LYS A 109 -9.68 -0.38 -6.20
CA LYS A 109 -8.36 -0.20 -6.81
C LYS A 109 -8.33 1.09 -7.62
N TRP A 110 -7.20 1.79 -7.56
CA TRP A 110 -6.95 2.98 -8.36
C TRP A 110 -6.53 2.60 -9.78
N PHE A 111 -7.27 3.08 -10.77
CA PHE A 111 -6.97 3.02 -12.20
C PHE A 111 -6.82 4.43 -12.76
N GLU A 112 -6.43 4.55 -14.04
CA GLU A 112 -6.29 5.87 -14.69
C GLU A 112 -7.58 6.69 -14.60
N ASP A 113 -8.73 6.03 -14.77
CA ASP A 113 -10.04 6.66 -14.81
C ASP A 113 -10.74 6.79 -13.43
N GLY A 114 -10.09 6.37 -12.33
CA GLY A 114 -10.65 6.53 -10.98
C GLY A 114 -10.53 5.32 -10.06
N LEU A 115 -11.40 5.26 -9.05
CA LEU A 115 -11.39 4.25 -7.99
C LEU A 115 -12.52 3.24 -8.21
N PHE A 116 -12.16 2.04 -8.65
CA PHE A 116 -13.15 1.02 -9.00
C PHE A 116 -13.26 -0.06 -7.94
N ILE A 117 -14.49 -0.52 -7.65
CA ILE A 117 -14.73 -1.66 -6.76
C ILE A 117 -14.34 -2.96 -7.46
N VAL A 118 -13.36 -3.67 -6.90
CA VAL A 118 -12.84 -4.94 -7.45
C VAL A 118 -13.26 -6.17 -6.65
N LYS A 119 -13.67 -5.99 -5.38
CA LYS A 119 -14.19 -7.05 -4.50
C LYS A 119 -15.21 -6.47 -3.53
N THR A 120 -16.27 -7.19 -3.23
CA THR A 120 -17.27 -6.81 -2.22
C THR A 120 -18.02 -8.03 -1.67
N SER A 121 -18.79 -7.89 -0.58
CA SER A 121 -19.66 -8.97 -0.11
C SER A 121 -20.76 -9.28 -1.13
N SER A 122 -21.32 -10.48 -1.06
CA SER A 122 -22.44 -10.87 -1.93
C SER A 122 -23.68 -9.99 -1.77
N GLU A 123 -23.84 -9.34 -0.61
CA GLU A 123 -24.92 -8.38 -0.33
C GLU A 123 -24.86 -7.15 -1.24
N TYR A 124 -23.65 -6.63 -1.52
CA TYR A 124 -23.44 -5.42 -2.33
C TYR A 124 -22.89 -5.76 -3.73
N GLN A 125 -23.10 -6.97 -4.24
CA GLN A 125 -22.50 -7.44 -5.48
C GLN A 125 -22.78 -6.54 -6.71
N GLU A 126 -23.88 -5.78 -6.68
CA GLU A 126 -24.26 -4.86 -7.76
C GLU A 126 -23.24 -3.74 -7.98
N ILE A 127 -22.44 -3.36 -6.95
CA ILE A 127 -21.44 -2.29 -7.09
C ILE A 127 -20.16 -2.76 -7.77
N LEU A 128 -20.00 -4.06 -8.04
CA LEU A 128 -18.78 -4.60 -8.67
C LEU A 128 -18.49 -3.95 -10.03
N GLY A 129 -17.26 -3.47 -10.17
CA GLY A 129 -16.78 -2.78 -11.36
C GLY A 129 -17.35 -1.38 -11.57
N HIS A 130 -18.01 -0.79 -10.57
CA HIS A 130 -18.34 0.63 -10.58
C HIS A 130 -17.18 1.47 -10.07
N ASN A 131 -17.07 2.69 -10.60
CA ASN A 131 -16.23 3.76 -10.07
C ASN A 131 -16.90 4.41 -8.85
N ILE A 132 -16.12 4.92 -7.90
CA ILE A 132 -16.62 5.69 -6.75
C ILE A 132 -16.65 7.18 -7.13
N VAL A 133 -17.82 7.81 -7.04
CA VAL A 133 -18.01 9.23 -7.39
C VAL A 133 -17.99 10.12 -6.15
N SER A 134 -18.65 9.70 -5.07
CA SER A 134 -18.72 10.49 -3.83
C SER A 134 -18.99 9.60 -2.63
N VAL A 135 -18.71 10.16 -1.45
CA VAL A 135 -18.99 9.55 -0.14
C VAL A 135 -19.76 10.56 0.70
N ASN A 136 -20.95 10.21 1.17
CA ASN A 136 -21.84 11.07 1.96
C ASN A 136 -22.06 12.45 1.29
N GLY A 137 -22.18 12.48 -0.03
CA GLY A 137 -22.37 13.71 -0.81
C GLY A 137 -21.08 14.53 -1.04
N ILE A 138 -19.93 14.11 -0.50
CA ILE A 138 -18.64 14.74 -0.74
C ILE A 138 -17.96 14.09 -1.94
N ASP A 139 -17.59 14.89 -2.93
CA ASP A 139 -16.85 14.45 -4.12
C ASP A 139 -15.61 13.62 -3.76
N ILE A 140 -15.37 12.54 -4.51
CA ILE A 140 -14.30 11.60 -4.22
C ILE A 140 -12.92 12.26 -4.19
N GLU A 141 -12.66 13.29 -5.00
CA GLU A 141 -11.38 14.00 -4.99
C GLU A 141 -11.17 14.76 -3.68
N ILE A 142 -12.22 15.38 -3.12
CA ILE A 142 -12.16 16.04 -1.81
C ILE A 142 -11.96 15.01 -0.69
N VAL A 143 -12.62 13.84 -0.80
CA VAL A 143 -12.43 12.71 0.13
C VAL A 143 -10.97 12.24 0.08
N ILE A 144 -10.38 12.11 -1.10
CA ILE A 144 -8.98 11.74 -1.29
C ILE A 144 -8.05 12.77 -0.63
N GLU A 145 -8.28 14.08 -0.80
CA GLU A 145 -7.47 15.13 -0.15
C GLU A 145 -7.54 15.06 1.38
N LYS A 146 -8.69 14.73 1.95
CA LYS A 146 -8.82 14.50 3.40
C LYS A 146 -8.05 13.25 3.83
N LEU A 147 -8.16 12.16 3.09
CA LEU A 147 -7.46 10.90 3.41
C LEU A 147 -5.94 11.01 3.26
N LYS A 148 -5.42 11.86 2.37
CA LYS A 148 -3.97 12.12 2.25
C LYS A 148 -3.34 12.61 3.56
N GLN A 149 -4.12 13.28 4.42
CA GLN A 149 -3.64 13.81 5.70
C GLN A 149 -3.35 12.72 6.74
N VAL A 150 -3.83 11.49 6.53
CA VAL A 150 -3.72 10.37 7.47
C VAL A 150 -2.98 9.16 6.88
N ILE A 151 -2.53 9.26 5.63
CA ILE A 151 -1.77 8.21 4.94
C ILE A 151 -0.31 8.64 4.90
N PRO A 152 0.59 7.99 5.64
CA PRO A 152 2.02 8.26 5.52
C PRO A 152 2.52 7.98 4.11
N HIS A 153 3.12 8.99 3.48
CA HIS A 153 3.53 8.95 2.08
C HIS A 153 4.75 9.82 1.84
N THR A 154 5.48 9.51 0.77
CA THR A 154 6.58 10.34 0.23
C THR A 154 6.31 10.80 -1.21
N ASN A 155 5.31 10.21 -1.87
CA ASN A 155 4.91 10.51 -3.24
C ASN A 155 3.48 10.05 -3.52
N SER A 156 2.96 10.42 -4.69
CA SER A 156 1.60 10.10 -5.14
C SER A 156 1.33 8.60 -5.34
N SER A 157 2.33 7.81 -5.76
CA SER A 157 2.17 6.36 -5.93
C SER A 157 1.84 5.67 -4.60
N ARG A 158 2.41 6.15 -3.49
CA ARG A 158 2.10 5.63 -2.15
C ARG A 158 0.66 5.92 -1.73
N ILE A 159 0.15 7.11 -2.07
CA ILE A 159 -1.27 7.44 -1.87
C ILE A 159 -2.16 6.49 -2.69
N LYS A 160 -1.88 6.33 -3.99
CA LYS A 160 -2.66 5.45 -4.87
C LYS A 160 -2.67 3.99 -4.41
N LYS A 161 -1.56 3.51 -3.82
CA LYS A 161 -1.47 2.19 -3.18
C LYS A 161 -2.45 2.06 -2.00
N TYR A 162 -2.49 3.04 -1.11
CA TYR A 162 -3.16 2.89 0.18
C TYR A 162 -4.55 3.49 0.27
N ILE A 163 -4.94 4.39 -0.64
CA ILE A 163 -6.22 5.10 -0.52
C ILE A 163 -7.38 4.14 -0.32
N GLY A 164 -7.38 3.00 -1.02
CA GLY A 164 -8.46 2.02 -0.91
C GLY A 164 -8.54 1.37 0.47
N SER A 165 -7.38 1.09 1.08
CA SER A 165 -7.30 0.55 2.44
C SER A 165 -7.66 1.54 3.55
N TYR A 166 -7.88 2.82 3.22
CA TYR A 166 -8.33 3.86 4.15
C TYR A 166 -9.76 4.30 3.85
N LEU A 167 -10.15 4.33 2.58
CA LEU A 167 -11.50 4.71 2.13
C LEU A 167 -12.57 3.76 2.65
N HIS A 168 -12.25 2.48 2.82
CA HIS A 168 -13.19 1.49 3.35
C HIS A 168 -13.25 1.43 4.88
N LEU A 169 -12.61 2.36 5.60
CA LEU A 169 -12.63 2.43 7.07
C LEU A 169 -13.71 3.42 7.52
N PRO A 170 -14.91 2.98 7.93
CA PRO A 170 -16.03 3.89 8.19
C PRO A 170 -15.73 4.82 9.39
N GLY A 171 -15.05 4.33 10.42
CA GLY A 171 -14.59 5.16 11.52
C GLY A 171 -13.59 6.24 11.10
N MET A 172 -12.72 5.95 10.12
CA MET A 172 -11.78 6.95 9.56
C MET A 172 -12.53 8.05 8.81
N LEU A 173 -13.53 7.67 8.02
CA LEU A 173 -14.39 8.61 7.32
C LEU A 173 -15.14 9.51 8.31
N TYR A 174 -15.68 8.93 9.38
CA TYR A 174 -16.32 9.70 10.46
C TYR A 174 -15.33 10.64 11.15
N GLY A 175 -14.16 10.15 11.57
CA GLY A 175 -13.17 10.96 12.26
C GLY A 175 -12.58 12.11 11.43
N LEU A 176 -12.65 12.01 10.09
CA LEU A 176 -12.27 13.09 9.15
C LEU A 176 -13.42 14.03 8.79
N GLY A 177 -14.61 13.82 9.36
CA GLY A 177 -15.82 14.57 9.05
C GLY A 177 -16.29 14.35 7.60
N ILE A 178 -16.07 13.14 7.06
CA ILE A 178 -16.57 12.71 5.75
C ILE A 178 -17.93 12.03 5.92
N SER A 179 -18.09 11.23 6.98
CA SER A 179 -19.36 10.58 7.35
C SER A 179 -19.85 11.11 8.70
N GLU A 180 -21.17 11.08 8.90
CA GLU A 180 -21.80 11.36 10.20
C GLU A 180 -21.96 10.09 11.07
N ASN A 181 -21.65 8.91 10.50
CA ASN A 181 -21.79 7.62 11.18
C ASN A 181 -20.46 6.83 11.13
N PRO A 182 -19.91 6.36 12.26
CA PRO A 182 -18.68 5.57 12.28
C PRO A 182 -18.86 4.11 11.84
N SER A 183 -20.10 3.68 11.59
CA SER A 183 -20.42 2.28 11.26
C SER A 183 -20.95 2.07 9.85
N GLU A 184 -21.17 3.13 9.09
CA GLU A 184 -21.62 3.05 7.70
C GLU A 184 -21.26 4.33 6.95
N ALA A 185 -21.23 4.25 5.62
CA ALA A 185 -21.10 5.41 4.76
C ALA A 185 -21.93 5.21 3.48
N MET A 186 -22.48 6.30 2.97
CA MET A 186 -23.25 6.29 1.72
C MET A 186 -22.31 6.60 0.56
N PHE A 187 -22.28 5.74 -0.44
CA PHE A 187 -21.45 5.92 -1.62
C PHE A 187 -22.33 6.13 -2.85
N VAL A 188 -21.92 7.05 -3.71
CA VAL A 188 -22.40 7.12 -5.09
C VAL A 188 -21.40 6.39 -5.96
N PHE A 189 -21.89 5.42 -6.71
CA PHE A 189 -21.12 4.61 -7.64
C PHE A 189 -21.56 4.90 -9.07
N GLU A 190 -20.65 4.87 -10.03
CA GLU A 190 -20.93 5.10 -11.45
C GLU A 190 -20.43 3.94 -12.31
N LYS A 191 -21.23 3.57 -13.31
CA LYS A 191 -20.81 2.66 -14.39
C LYS A 191 -21.62 2.95 -15.65
N ASN A 192 -20.93 3.19 -16.76
CA ASN A 192 -21.53 3.46 -18.08
C ASN A 192 -22.52 4.64 -18.08
N GLY A 193 -22.21 5.70 -17.34
CA GLY A 193 -23.03 6.90 -17.18
C GLY A 193 -24.20 6.74 -16.21
N ILE A 194 -24.39 5.56 -15.60
CA ILE A 194 -25.46 5.29 -14.64
C ILE A 194 -24.90 5.37 -13.23
N GLN A 195 -25.53 6.18 -12.38
CA GLN A 195 -25.19 6.28 -10.97
C GLN A 195 -26.14 5.47 -10.10
N ILE A 196 -25.59 4.84 -9.06
CA ILE A 196 -26.34 4.17 -8.01
C ILE A 196 -25.84 4.61 -6.64
N GLU A 197 -26.76 4.75 -5.69
CA GLU A 197 -26.45 5.08 -4.30
C GLU A 197 -26.58 3.84 -3.42
N ARG A 198 -25.59 3.58 -2.57
CA ARG A 198 -25.66 2.51 -1.56
C ARG A 198 -25.02 2.94 -0.26
N THR A 199 -25.73 2.73 0.83
CA THR A 199 -25.15 2.76 2.17
C THR A 199 -24.51 1.42 2.45
N ILE A 200 -23.20 1.44 2.69
CA ILE A 200 -22.41 0.26 3.00
C ILE A 200 -22.13 0.26 4.50
N LYS A 201 -22.44 -0.85 5.17
CA LYS A 201 -22.26 -1.00 6.62
C LYS A 201 -20.97 -1.72 6.96
N LYS A 202 -20.38 -1.39 8.11
CA LYS A 202 -19.22 -2.11 8.64
C LYS A 202 -19.58 -3.57 8.88
N LEU A 203 -18.67 -4.49 8.57
CA LEU A 203 -18.84 -5.87 9.01
C LEU A 203 -18.56 -5.98 10.51
N SER A 204 -19.39 -6.74 11.21
CA SER A 204 -19.03 -7.21 12.53
C SER A 204 -17.98 -8.33 12.42
N PRO A 205 -17.20 -8.60 13.49
CA PRO A 205 -16.28 -9.73 13.51
C PRO A 205 -16.96 -11.08 13.21
N GLU A 206 -18.20 -11.26 13.66
CA GLU A 206 -18.98 -12.48 13.40
C GLU A 206 -19.40 -12.58 11.92
N ASP A 207 -19.78 -11.45 11.31
CA ASP A 207 -20.16 -11.42 9.90
C ASP A 207 -18.96 -11.64 8.99
N GLU A 208 -17.74 -11.24 9.38
CA GLU A 208 -16.52 -11.43 8.58
C GLU A 208 -16.29 -12.90 8.22
N GLU A 209 -16.40 -13.78 9.19
CA GLU A 209 -16.15 -15.22 9.00
C GLU A 209 -17.22 -15.88 8.11
N ASN A 210 -18.44 -15.34 8.13
CA ASN A 210 -19.59 -15.89 7.42
C ASN A 210 -19.86 -15.21 6.06
N THR A 211 -19.18 -14.10 5.78
CA THR A 211 -19.43 -13.31 4.56
C THR A 211 -18.81 -13.95 3.33
N THR A 212 -19.66 -14.27 2.35
CA THR A 212 -19.19 -14.62 1.01
C THR A 212 -18.80 -13.36 0.24
N PHE A 213 -17.55 -13.31 -0.21
CA PHE A 213 -17.06 -12.24 -1.08
C PHE A 213 -17.13 -12.61 -2.56
N LYS A 214 -17.42 -11.60 -3.38
CA LYS A 214 -17.38 -11.64 -4.84
C LYS A 214 -16.25 -10.73 -5.32
N THR A 215 -15.52 -11.16 -6.33
CA THR A 215 -14.41 -10.42 -6.94
C THR A 215 -14.66 -10.34 -8.44
N ILE A 216 -14.24 -9.24 -9.08
CA ILE A 216 -14.23 -9.17 -10.54
C ILE A 216 -13.38 -10.34 -11.08
N PRO A 217 -13.90 -11.14 -12.03
CA PRO A 217 -13.13 -12.18 -12.66
C PRO A 217 -11.85 -11.60 -13.28
N SER A 218 -10.70 -12.16 -12.90
CA SER A 218 -9.45 -11.81 -13.58
C SER A 218 -9.31 -12.66 -14.84
N ALA A 219 -8.90 -12.05 -15.94
CA ALA A 219 -8.39 -12.80 -17.08
C ALA A 219 -7.16 -13.63 -16.67
N ASP A 220 -6.96 -14.79 -17.29
CA ASP A 220 -5.72 -15.56 -17.15
C ASP A 220 -4.58 -14.74 -17.74
N SER A 221 -3.80 -14.16 -16.85
CA SER A 221 -2.73 -13.23 -17.17
C SER A 221 -1.52 -13.59 -16.33
N TYR A 222 -0.33 -13.51 -16.92
CA TYR A 222 0.91 -13.91 -16.26
C TYR A 222 1.03 -13.31 -14.86
N PHE A 223 0.75 -12.01 -14.70
CA PHE A 223 0.91 -11.33 -13.42
C PHE A 223 0.01 -11.83 -12.29
N GLN A 224 -1.05 -12.58 -12.58
CA GLN A 224 -1.96 -13.16 -11.59
C GLN A 224 -1.58 -14.59 -11.17
N ARG A 225 -0.65 -15.22 -11.88
CA ARG A 225 -0.14 -16.55 -11.55
C ARG A 225 0.82 -16.45 -10.37
N ASN A 226 0.75 -17.41 -9.46
CA ASN A 226 1.68 -17.56 -8.33
C ASN A 226 1.92 -16.26 -7.51
N VAL A 227 0.88 -15.44 -7.30
CA VAL A 227 1.00 -14.15 -6.58
C VAL A 227 1.46 -14.30 -5.11
N ASN A 228 1.32 -15.50 -4.53
CA ASN A 228 1.77 -15.81 -3.18
C ASN A 228 3.25 -16.23 -3.11
N ASP A 229 3.84 -16.58 -4.26
CA ASP A 229 5.24 -16.94 -4.37
C ASP A 229 6.09 -15.69 -4.48
N TYR A 230 7.24 -15.67 -3.80
CA TYR A 230 8.18 -14.55 -3.85
C TYR A 230 8.74 -14.33 -5.26
N TYR A 231 8.87 -15.39 -6.07
CA TYR A 231 9.42 -15.36 -7.41
C TYR A 231 9.01 -16.59 -8.21
N TRP A 232 8.78 -16.40 -9.50
CA TRP A 232 8.62 -17.50 -10.45
C TRP A 232 8.91 -16.97 -11.86
N PHE A 233 9.22 -17.87 -12.79
CA PHE A 233 9.37 -17.49 -14.19
C PHE A 233 8.75 -18.54 -15.11
N ASP A 234 8.40 -18.10 -16.30
CA ASP A 234 7.95 -18.94 -17.41
C ASP A 234 8.69 -18.54 -18.70
N TYR A 235 8.87 -19.50 -19.61
CA TYR A 235 9.39 -19.25 -20.95
C TYR A 235 8.32 -19.63 -21.98
N ASN A 236 7.85 -18.63 -22.71
CA ASN A 236 6.95 -18.81 -23.84
C ASN A 236 7.78 -18.95 -25.13
N SER A 237 7.85 -20.16 -25.68
CA SER A 237 8.64 -20.46 -26.88
C SER A 237 8.09 -19.84 -28.15
N GLU A 238 6.76 -19.70 -28.27
CA GLU A 238 6.12 -19.08 -29.44
C GLU A 238 6.45 -17.59 -29.52
N GLN A 239 6.45 -16.90 -28.37
CA GLN A 239 6.76 -15.48 -28.26
C GLN A 239 8.24 -15.20 -28.01
N LYS A 240 9.06 -16.24 -27.81
CA LYS A 240 10.46 -16.15 -27.38
C LYS A 240 10.63 -15.22 -26.18
N LEU A 241 9.75 -15.35 -25.19
CA LEU A 241 9.62 -14.44 -24.05
C LEU A 241 9.91 -15.19 -22.76
N VAL A 242 10.86 -14.70 -21.95
CA VAL A 242 10.94 -15.07 -20.53
C VAL A 242 10.22 -14.01 -19.71
N TYR A 243 9.21 -14.46 -18.95
CA TYR A 243 8.52 -13.64 -17.98
C TYR A 243 8.96 -14.06 -16.58
N PHE A 244 9.62 -13.17 -15.86
CA PHE A 244 10.05 -13.35 -14.47
C PHE A 244 9.29 -12.36 -13.60
N GLN A 245 8.42 -12.85 -12.72
CA GLN A 245 7.79 -12.02 -11.70
C GLN A 245 8.49 -12.23 -10.37
N TYR A 246 8.92 -11.12 -9.76
CA TYR A 246 9.58 -11.10 -8.45
C TYR A 246 8.71 -10.31 -7.48
N ASN A 247 7.86 -11.00 -6.74
CA ASN A 247 6.87 -10.42 -5.83
C ASN A 247 7.43 -10.01 -4.46
N ARG A 248 8.59 -10.53 -4.03
CA ARG A 248 9.21 -10.14 -2.76
C ARG A 248 10.70 -10.42 -2.71
N ILE A 249 11.47 -9.46 -2.19
CA ILE A 249 12.93 -9.61 -2.05
C ILE A 249 13.26 -10.44 -0.80
N GLY A 250 13.55 -11.72 -1.00
CA GLY A 250 13.91 -12.65 0.07
C GLY A 250 14.13 -14.05 -0.46
N ASN A 251 14.23 -15.01 0.46
CA ASN A 251 14.19 -16.44 0.13
C ASN A 251 12.77 -17.00 0.37
N MET A 252 12.36 -17.92 -0.48
CA MET A 252 11.26 -18.83 -0.15
C MET A 252 11.73 -19.92 0.81
N LYS A 253 10.76 -20.63 1.41
CA LYS A 253 11.06 -21.87 2.15
C LYS A 253 11.54 -23.00 1.23
N SER A 254 11.01 -23.09 0.01
CA SER A 254 11.23 -24.17 -0.95
C SER A 254 12.54 -24.04 -1.73
N GLU A 255 12.95 -22.82 -2.05
CA GLU A 255 14.14 -22.53 -2.87
C GLU A 255 14.77 -21.23 -2.37
N SER A 256 16.10 -21.11 -2.44
CA SER A 256 16.77 -19.82 -2.16
C SER A 256 16.75 -18.92 -3.39
N SER A 257 16.74 -17.61 -3.20
CA SER A 257 16.82 -16.63 -4.30
C SER A 257 18.06 -16.84 -5.17
N THR A 258 19.19 -17.21 -4.57
CA THR A 258 20.44 -17.52 -5.27
C THR A 258 20.32 -18.72 -6.19
N ALA A 259 19.71 -19.81 -5.72
CA ALA A 259 19.50 -21.03 -6.52
C ALA A 259 18.47 -20.80 -7.63
N PHE A 260 17.39 -20.09 -7.32
CA PHE A 260 16.40 -19.67 -8.31
C PHE A 260 17.04 -18.82 -9.41
N ALA A 261 17.91 -17.86 -9.04
CA ALA A 261 18.62 -17.03 -10.00
C ALA A 261 19.52 -17.88 -10.93
N ASP A 262 20.23 -18.89 -10.41
CA ASP A 262 21.03 -19.80 -11.26
C ASP A 262 20.15 -20.51 -12.28
N ARG A 263 19.00 -21.03 -11.84
CA ARG A 263 18.04 -21.73 -12.71
C ARG A 263 17.43 -20.81 -13.77
N LEU A 264 17.03 -19.60 -13.38
CA LEU A 264 16.53 -18.58 -14.30
C LEU A 264 17.59 -18.27 -15.36
N TRP A 265 18.83 -18.02 -14.95
CA TRP A 265 19.90 -17.64 -15.85
C TRP A 265 20.35 -18.76 -16.77
N ALA A 266 20.45 -20.00 -16.27
CA ALA A 266 20.69 -21.17 -17.11
C ALA A 266 19.57 -21.35 -18.18
N THR A 267 18.33 -21.06 -17.82
CA THR A 267 17.21 -21.11 -18.78
C THR A 267 17.36 -20.01 -19.83
N VAL A 268 17.53 -18.74 -19.39
CA VAL A 268 17.75 -17.60 -20.30
C VAL A 268 18.90 -17.87 -21.26
N ASP A 269 19.99 -18.50 -20.81
CA ASP A 269 21.17 -18.78 -21.62
C ASP A 269 20.96 -19.87 -22.66
N SER A 270 20.12 -20.88 -22.36
CA SER A 270 19.90 -22.04 -23.22
C SER A 270 18.77 -21.89 -24.23
N VAL A 271 17.81 -20.98 -24.01
CA VAL A 271 16.67 -20.78 -24.91
C VAL A 271 16.89 -19.68 -25.95
N ASP A 272 16.17 -19.78 -27.06
CA ASP A 272 16.06 -18.72 -28.07
C ASP A 272 15.11 -17.62 -27.57
N ILE A 273 15.67 -16.60 -26.95
CA ILE A 273 14.95 -15.49 -26.33
C ILE A 273 15.02 -14.23 -27.20
N ASP A 274 13.86 -13.61 -27.42
CA ASP A 274 13.74 -12.26 -27.97
C ASP A 274 13.50 -11.22 -26.87
N LYS A 275 12.67 -11.53 -25.87
CA LYS A 275 12.24 -10.58 -24.83
C LYS A 275 12.39 -11.14 -23.42
N PHE A 276 12.79 -10.28 -22.49
CA PHE A 276 12.84 -10.54 -21.06
C PHE A 276 11.98 -9.52 -20.33
N VAL A 277 10.98 -10.00 -19.58
CA VAL A 277 10.13 -9.17 -18.73
C VAL A 277 10.47 -9.48 -17.27
N LEU A 278 10.87 -8.45 -16.53
CA LEU A 278 10.94 -8.47 -15.08
C LEU A 278 9.71 -7.75 -14.51
N ASP A 279 8.82 -8.47 -13.86
CA ASP A 279 7.64 -7.89 -13.23
C ASP A 279 7.86 -7.71 -11.72
N LEU A 280 7.85 -6.45 -11.29
CA LEU A 280 8.00 -6.01 -9.90
C LEU A 280 6.72 -5.38 -9.36
N ARG A 281 5.57 -5.53 -10.05
CA ARG A 281 4.36 -4.77 -9.75
C ARG A 281 3.80 -5.01 -8.35
N TYR A 282 4.09 -6.17 -7.76
CA TYR A 282 3.70 -6.58 -6.41
C TYR A 282 4.85 -6.55 -5.40
N ASN A 283 6.03 -6.08 -5.80
CA ASN A 283 7.24 -6.16 -4.99
C ASN A 283 7.34 -5.03 -3.95
N GLY A 284 6.83 -5.30 -2.74
CA GLY A 284 6.96 -4.39 -1.60
C GLY A 284 8.37 -4.23 -1.03
N GLY A 285 9.36 -4.97 -1.55
CA GLY A 285 10.75 -4.96 -1.11
C GLY A 285 11.13 -6.15 -0.24
N GLY A 286 12.05 -5.92 0.70
CA GLY A 286 12.65 -6.94 1.55
C GLY A 286 14.14 -6.66 1.77
N SER A 287 14.98 -7.70 1.85
CA SER A 287 16.42 -7.52 2.10
C SER A 287 17.20 -7.38 0.79
N PHE A 288 17.62 -6.16 0.46
CA PHE A 288 18.23 -5.81 -0.84
C PHE A 288 19.34 -6.73 -1.35
N PRO A 289 20.24 -7.32 -0.53
CA PRO A 289 21.26 -8.25 -1.02
C PRO A 289 20.74 -9.42 -1.87
N TYR A 290 19.51 -9.89 -1.63
CA TYR A 290 18.90 -10.96 -2.46
C TYR A 290 18.59 -10.52 -3.90
N SER A 291 18.59 -9.21 -4.18
CA SER A 291 18.39 -8.67 -5.54
C SER A 291 19.66 -8.66 -6.38
N LEU A 292 20.85 -8.71 -5.76
CA LEU A 292 22.13 -8.44 -6.44
C LEU A 292 22.41 -9.42 -7.58
N LYS A 293 22.14 -10.72 -7.37
CA LYS A 293 22.36 -11.75 -8.40
C LYS A 293 21.38 -11.63 -9.58
N PHE A 294 20.18 -11.09 -9.33
CA PHE A 294 19.24 -10.82 -10.41
C PHE A 294 19.69 -9.61 -11.23
N ILE A 295 20.06 -8.51 -10.56
CA ILE A 295 20.54 -7.29 -11.22
C ILE A 295 21.78 -7.60 -12.07
N GLN A 296 22.78 -8.27 -11.48
CA GLN A 296 24.01 -8.59 -12.17
C GLN A 296 23.77 -9.57 -13.34
N GLY A 297 22.89 -10.55 -13.16
CA GLY A 297 22.53 -11.48 -14.22
C GLY A 297 21.86 -10.83 -15.44
N ILE A 298 21.09 -9.76 -15.25
CA ILE A 298 20.56 -8.96 -16.37
C ILE A 298 21.69 -8.19 -17.05
N ILE A 299 22.55 -7.52 -16.27
CA ILE A 299 23.64 -6.68 -16.80
C ILE A 299 24.60 -7.50 -17.67
N ASP A 300 24.96 -8.70 -17.23
CA ASP A 300 25.94 -9.56 -17.89
C ASP A 300 25.45 -10.18 -19.21
N ARG A 301 24.16 -9.99 -19.58
CA ARG A 301 23.54 -10.65 -20.73
C ARG A 301 23.15 -9.62 -21.81
N PRO A 302 24.07 -9.21 -22.69
CA PRO A 302 23.78 -8.22 -23.75
C PRO A 302 22.68 -8.67 -24.72
N LYS A 303 22.40 -9.98 -24.80
CA LYS A 303 21.30 -10.52 -25.62
C LYS A 303 19.90 -10.10 -25.13
N ILE A 304 19.73 -9.90 -23.82
CA ILE A 304 18.48 -9.37 -23.23
C ILE A 304 18.62 -7.91 -22.81
N ASN A 305 19.79 -7.46 -22.34
CA ASN A 305 20.07 -6.09 -21.92
C ASN A 305 20.21 -5.15 -23.14
N LYS A 306 19.11 -4.99 -23.86
CA LYS A 306 18.99 -4.18 -25.07
C LYS A 306 17.61 -3.53 -25.11
N ARG A 307 17.57 -2.27 -25.55
CA ARG A 307 16.31 -1.53 -25.66
C ARG A 307 15.37 -2.22 -26.65
N GLY A 308 14.11 -2.39 -26.24
CA GLY A 308 13.10 -3.16 -26.97
C GLY A 308 13.11 -4.67 -26.69
N LYS A 309 14.05 -5.17 -25.87
CA LYS A 309 14.12 -6.57 -25.42
C LYS A 309 13.98 -6.74 -23.91
N LEU A 310 14.49 -5.79 -23.12
CA LEU A 310 14.33 -5.78 -21.67
C LEU A 310 13.19 -4.84 -21.26
N PHE A 311 12.20 -5.41 -20.55
CA PHE A 311 11.07 -4.67 -20.00
C PHE A 311 11.01 -4.90 -18.49
N ILE A 312 10.79 -3.83 -17.73
CA ILE A 312 10.61 -3.91 -16.28
C ILE A 312 9.24 -3.34 -15.97
N ILE A 313 8.35 -4.13 -15.39
CA ILE A 313 7.01 -3.67 -15.02
C ILE A 313 7.02 -3.27 -13.55
N THR A 314 6.58 -2.05 -13.26
CA THR A 314 6.38 -1.56 -11.89
C THR A 314 4.89 -1.32 -11.63
N GLY A 315 4.54 -1.16 -10.36
CA GLY A 315 3.19 -0.86 -9.91
C GLY A 315 3.20 -0.09 -8.61
N TYR A 316 2.01 0.27 -8.11
CA TYR A 316 1.91 1.01 -6.85
C TYR A 316 2.45 0.22 -5.64
N ASP A 317 2.60 -1.11 -5.74
CA ASP A 317 3.24 -1.92 -4.70
C ASP A 317 4.76 -1.98 -4.78
N THR A 318 5.38 -1.58 -5.89
CA THR A 318 6.85 -1.54 -6.04
C THR A 318 7.44 -0.56 -5.03
N PHE A 319 8.08 -1.07 -3.98
CA PHE A 319 8.47 -0.26 -2.82
C PHE A 319 9.78 -0.70 -2.16
N SER A 320 10.39 0.20 -1.38
CA SER A 320 11.58 -0.06 -0.56
C SER A 320 12.75 -0.62 -1.39
N ALA A 321 13.35 -1.75 -0.99
CA ALA A 321 14.42 -2.41 -1.74
C ALA A 321 14.10 -2.69 -3.22
N ALA A 322 12.82 -2.83 -3.59
CA ALA A 322 12.43 -3.01 -4.99
C ALA A 322 12.60 -1.71 -5.80
N ILE A 323 12.32 -0.55 -5.23
CA ILE A 323 12.63 0.75 -5.86
C ILE A 323 14.14 0.88 -6.05
N THR A 324 14.94 0.48 -5.05
CA THR A 324 16.40 0.46 -5.19
C THR A 324 16.85 -0.44 -6.34
N MET A 325 16.22 -1.61 -6.51
CA MET A 325 16.49 -2.50 -7.64
C MET A 325 16.12 -1.86 -8.98
N VAL A 326 14.94 -1.23 -9.09
CA VAL A 326 14.50 -0.50 -10.29
C VAL A 326 15.52 0.58 -10.65
N ASN A 327 15.93 1.42 -9.69
CA ASN A 327 16.92 2.49 -9.90
C ASN A 327 18.26 1.93 -10.40
N GLN A 328 18.73 0.81 -9.84
CA GLN A 328 19.96 0.17 -10.30
C GLN A 328 19.84 -0.35 -11.74
N LEU A 329 18.69 -0.92 -12.11
CA LEU A 329 18.45 -1.42 -13.45
C LEU A 329 18.30 -0.26 -14.45
N GLU A 330 17.56 0.78 -14.11
CA GLU A 330 17.42 1.99 -14.94
C GLU A 330 18.79 2.61 -15.28
N GLN A 331 19.68 2.71 -14.29
CA GLN A 331 21.01 3.32 -14.47
C GLN A 331 22.01 2.43 -15.21
N ARG A 332 21.85 1.11 -15.18
CA ARG A 332 22.89 0.16 -15.61
C ARG A 332 22.46 -0.75 -16.77
N THR A 333 21.24 -0.60 -17.27
CA THR A 333 20.69 -1.44 -18.33
C THR A 333 20.03 -0.59 -19.41
N GLN A 334 19.53 -1.24 -20.46
CA GLN A 334 18.77 -0.63 -21.55
C GLN A 334 17.27 -0.94 -21.41
N ALA A 335 16.79 -1.14 -20.18
CA ALA A 335 15.40 -1.48 -19.90
C ALA A 335 14.43 -0.39 -20.37
N ILE A 336 13.25 -0.82 -20.81
CA ILE A 336 12.04 0.00 -20.86
C ILE A 336 11.27 -0.29 -19.57
N ILE A 337 10.98 0.75 -18.78
CA ILE A 337 10.33 0.66 -17.47
C ILE A 337 8.92 1.24 -17.56
#